data_AF-A0A5P9H2I3-F1
#
_entry.id   AF-A0A5P9H2I3-F1
#
_cell.length_a   1.000
_cell.length_b   1.000
_cell.length_c   1.000
_cell.angle_alpha   90.00
_cell.angle_beta   90.00
_cell.angle_gamma   90.00
#
_symmetry.space_group_name_H-M   'P 1'
#
loop_
_entity.id
_entity.type
_entity.pdbx_description
1 polymer ?
#
loop_
_entity_poly.entity_id
_entity_poly.type
_entity_poly.pdbx_seq_one_letter_code
_entity_poly.pdbx_strand_id
1 'polypeptide(L)'
;MLRYEDDSEVWFREVIDDQIEEARKRAFSIIENAVKQEDGCFVTNTERPQKIRFHGRTIDAYRFICCVLTGEVASRDRVVRHRCHNRRCVNPDHLRIGSQRDNKHDDWEHWAYGTDPDFL
;
A
#
# COMPACT_ATOMS: atom_id res chain seq x y z
N MET A 1 -22.57 -9.46 14.29
CA MET A 1 -21.10 -9.62 14.37
C MET A 1 -20.49 -8.32 13.89
N LEU A 2 -20.22 -7.38 14.79
CA LEU A 2 -19.62 -6.09 14.46
C LEU A 2 -18.19 -6.35 13.97
N ARG A 3 -17.94 -6.09 12.69
CA ARG A 3 -16.56 -6.02 12.18
C ARG A 3 -15.98 -4.73 12.76
N TYR A 4 -15.19 -4.85 13.81
CA TYR A 4 -14.37 -3.76 14.30
C TYR A 4 -13.33 -3.48 13.22
N GLU A 5 -13.53 -2.41 12.46
CA GLU A 5 -12.49 -1.87 11.59
C GLU A 5 -11.35 -1.42 12.50
N ASP A 6 -10.15 -2.00 12.32
CA ASP A 6 -8.98 -1.60 13.09
C ASP A 6 -8.63 -0.15 12.73
N ASP A 7 -8.25 0.69 13.70
CA ASP A 7 -7.86 2.09 13.46
C ASP A 7 -6.87 2.24 12.30
N SER A 8 -6.06 1.20 12.02
CA SER A 8 -5.11 1.17 10.90
C SER A 8 -5.78 1.14 9.53
N GLU A 9 -6.92 0.47 9.40
CA GLU A 9 -7.68 0.29 8.17
C GLU A 9 -8.40 1.57 7.78
N VAL A 10 -9.08 2.17 8.77
CA VAL A 10 -9.77 3.46 8.60
C VAL A 10 -8.76 4.51 8.17
N TRP A 11 -7.62 4.59 8.86
CA TRP A 11 -6.57 5.56 8.52
C TRP A 11 -6.00 5.36 7.11
N PHE A 12 -5.73 4.13 6.68
CA PHE A 12 -5.25 3.89 5.33
C PHE A 12 -6.31 4.20 4.27
N ARG A 13 -7.59 3.92 4.57
CA ARG A 13 -8.70 4.26 3.68
C ARG A 13 -8.80 5.77 3.51
N GLU A 14 -8.75 6.53 4.60
CA GLU A 14 -8.74 8.01 4.54
C GLU A 14 -7.55 8.54 3.75
N VAL A 15 -6.36 7.95 3.94
CA VAL A 15 -5.17 8.34 3.16
C VAL A 15 -5.33 8.04 1.67
N ILE A 16 -5.95 6.92 1.30
CA ILE A 16 -6.15 6.53 -0.11
C ILE A 16 -7.31 7.31 -0.76
N ASP A 17 -8.34 7.67 0.00
CA ASP A 17 -9.51 8.39 -0.50
C ASP A 17 -9.18 9.89 -0.68
N ASP A 18 -8.55 10.52 0.31
CA ASP A 18 -8.41 11.98 0.37
C ASP A 18 -6.98 12.46 0.06
N GLN A 19 -5.96 11.63 0.25
CA GLN A 19 -4.55 12.04 0.25
C GLN A 19 -3.64 11.17 -0.63
N ILE A 20 -4.19 10.43 -1.60
CA ILE A 20 -3.44 9.44 -2.38
C ILE A 20 -2.29 10.04 -3.18
N GLU A 21 -2.45 11.24 -3.74
CA GLU A 21 -1.39 11.91 -4.49
C GLU A 21 -0.20 12.25 -3.60
N GLU A 22 -0.45 12.80 -2.42
CA GLU A 22 0.60 13.14 -1.45
C GLU A 22 1.25 11.87 -0.88
N ALA A 23 0.45 10.85 -0.60
CA ALA A 23 0.94 9.55 -0.17
C ALA A 23 1.85 8.91 -1.24
N ARG A 24 1.47 8.99 -2.53
CA ARG A 24 2.29 8.50 -3.65
C ARG A 24 3.59 9.25 -3.77
N LYS A 25 3.57 10.59 -3.73
CA LYS A 25 4.80 11.40 -3.74
C LYS A 25 5.72 11.00 -2.60
N ARG A 26 5.16 10.77 -1.41
CA ARG A 26 5.94 10.31 -0.25
C ARG A 26 6.53 8.93 -0.47
N ALA A 27 5.77 7.99 -1.04
CA ALA A 27 6.22 6.65 -1.39
C ALA A 27 7.37 6.69 -2.41
N PHE A 28 7.21 7.42 -3.51
CA PHE A 28 8.24 7.58 -4.54
C PHE A 28 9.51 8.21 -3.99
N SER A 29 9.38 9.27 -3.18
CA SER A 29 10.53 9.89 -2.52
C SER A 29 11.34 8.88 -1.71
N ILE A 30 10.71 7.93 -1.01
CA ILE A 30 11.43 6.89 -0.26
C ILE A 30 12.15 5.92 -1.20
N ILE A 31 11.49 5.51 -2.29
CA ILE A 31 12.05 4.61 -3.31
C ILE A 31 13.27 5.25 -3.98
N GLU A 32 13.18 6.52 -4.36
CA GLU A 32 14.26 7.27 -5.01
C GLU A 32 15.47 7.47 -4.09
N ASN A 33 15.24 7.65 -2.79
CA ASN A 33 16.32 7.73 -1.80
C ASN A 33 16.90 6.36 -1.42
N ALA A 34 16.32 5.26 -1.87
CA ALA A 34 16.80 3.92 -1.56
C ALA A 34 17.93 3.51 -2.51
N VAL A 35 18.91 2.77 -1.98
CA VAL A 35 20.01 2.26 -2.78
C VAL A 35 19.60 0.93 -3.41
N LYS A 36 19.69 0.85 -4.73
CA LYS A 36 19.49 -0.40 -5.47
C LYS A 36 20.70 -1.31 -5.27
N GLN A 37 20.44 -2.54 -4.81
CA GLN A 37 21.46 -3.59 -4.66
C GLN A 37 21.46 -4.54 -5.86
N GLU A 38 22.48 -5.40 -5.93
CA GLU A 38 22.66 -6.39 -7.00
C GLU A 38 21.49 -7.38 -7.10
N ASP A 39 20.90 -7.76 -5.96
CA ASP A 39 19.70 -8.61 -5.89
C ASP A 39 18.39 -7.90 -6.33
N GLY A 40 18.48 -6.67 -6.87
CA GLY A 40 17.31 -5.85 -7.23
C GLY A 40 16.53 -5.28 -6.04
N CYS A 41 16.98 -5.52 -4.81
CA CYS A 41 16.38 -4.93 -3.60
C CYS A 41 16.71 -3.44 -3.51
N PHE A 42 15.72 -2.64 -3.12
CA PHE A 42 15.93 -1.23 -2.79
C PHE A 42 16.01 -1.13 -1.28
N VAL A 43 17.16 -0.74 -0.76
CA VAL A 43 17.44 -0.78 0.68
C VAL A 43 17.85 0.60 1.12
N THR A 44 17.24 1.08 2.20
CA THR A 44 17.63 2.36 2.80
C THR A 44 18.73 2.15 3.83
N ASN A 45 19.45 3.21 4.18
CA ASN A 45 20.63 3.15 5.05
C ASN A 45 20.33 2.81 6.53
N THR A 46 19.12 2.34 6.85
CA THR A 46 18.70 1.98 8.20
C THR A 46 18.93 0.49 8.47
N GLU A 47 19.52 0.14 9.61
CA GLU A 47 19.76 -1.26 10.01
C GLU A 47 18.47 -2.08 10.21
N ARG A 48 17.37 -1.39 10.52
CA ARG A 48 16.02 -1.95 10.69
C ARG A 48 15.12 -1.55 9.53
N PRO A 49 13.93 -2.19 9.35
CA PRO A 49 12.93 -1.71 8.41
C PRO A 49 12.65 -0.24 8.67
N GLN A 50 12.76 0.58 7.62
CA GLN A 50 12.54 2.00 7.76
C GLN A 50 11.10 2.25 8.20
N LYS A 51 10.94 3.10 9.20
CA LYS A 51 9.64 3.60 9.64
C LYS A 51 9.46 5.01 9.12
N ILE A 52 8.24 5.33 8.73
CA ILE A 52 7.84 6.66 8.31
C ILE A 52 6.72 7.16 9.20
N ARG A 53 6.65 8.49 9.36
CA ARG A 53 5.52 9.15 9.98
C ARG A 53 4.72 9.85 8.89
N PHE A 54 3.43 9.53 8.79
CA PHE A 54 2.50 10.13 7.84
C PHE A 54 1.20 10.42 8.58
N HIS A 55 0.60 11.61 8.40
CA HIS A 55 -0.65 12.04 9.05
C HIS A 55 -0.77 11.60 10.53
N GLY A 56 0.26 11.89 11.33
CA GLY A 56 0.27 11.59 12.76
C GLY A 56 0.60 10.14 13.15
N ARG A 57 0.59 9.18 12.21
CA ARG A 57 0.82 7.75 12.47
C ARG A 57 2.19 7.29 11.99
N THR A 58 2.81 6.38 12.75
CA THR A 58 4.09 5.76 12.38
C THR A 58 3.84 4.37 11.80
N ILE A 59 4.36 4.12 10.59
CA ILE A 59 4.20 2.86 9.86
C ILE A 59 5.51 2.43 9.19
N ASP A 60 5.66 1.15 8.92
CA ASP A 60 6.78 0.66 8.13
C ASP A 60 6.70 1.14 6.67
N ALA A 61 7.83 1.59 6.12
CA ALA A 61 7.94 2.13 4.78
C ALA A 61 7.48 1.12 3.71
N TYR A 62 7.91 -0.14 3.83
CA TYR A 62 7.49 -1.19 2.89
C TYR A 62 5.97 -1.40 2.90
N ARG A 63 5.34 -1.30 4.07
CA ARG A 63 3.88 -1.46 4.18
C ARG A 63 3.15 -0.28 3.57
N PHE A 64 3.62 0.93 3.85
CA PHE A 64 3.07 2.15 3.25
C PHE A 64 3.18 2.16 1.73
N ILE A 65 4.37 1.91 1.19
CA ILE A 65 4.64 1.87 -0.25
C ILE A 65 3.73 0.84 -0.93
N CYS A 66 3.61 -0.35 -0.35
CA CYS A 66 2.78 -1.42 -0.91
C CYS A 66 1.29 -1.02 -0.93
N CYS A 67 0.73 -0.53 0.17
CA CYS A 67 -0.67 -0.09 0.22
C CYS A 67 -0.96 1.05 -0.75
N VAL A 68 -0.10 2.08 -0.78
CA VAL A 68 -0.30 3.30 -1.56
C VAL A 68 -0.15 3.06 -3.07
N LEU A 69 0.81 2.25 -3.48
CA LEU A 69 1.03 1.96 -4.91
C LEU A 69 0.02 0.94 -5.44
N THR A 70 -0.41 0.00 -4.62
CA THR A 70 -1.46 -0.97 -5.01
C THR A 70 -2.85 -0.35 -4.93
N GLY A 71 -3.03 0.73 -4.16
CA GLY A 71 -4.34 1.32 -3.87
C GLY A 71 -5.18 0.46 -2.92
N GLU A 72 -4.58 -0.55 -2.31
CA GLU A 72 -5.27 -1.50 -1.44
C GLU A 72 -4.96 -1.23 0.03
N VAL A 73 -6.00 -1.17 0.86
CA VAL A 73 -5.87 -1.10 2.32
C VAL A 73 -5.51 -2.47 2.85
N ALA A 74 -4.28 -2.63 3.37
CA ALA A 74 -3.89 -3.85 4.07
C ALA A 74 -4.58 -3.93 5.45
N SER A 75 -5.75 -4.60 5.48
CA SER A 75 -6.48 -5.00 6.69
C SER A 75 -5.64 -5.78 7.69
N ARG A 76 -6.13 -5.96 8.93
CA ARG A 76 -5.44 -6.75 9.96
C ARG A 76 -5.09 -8.18 9.51
N ASP A 77 -5.92 -8.79 8.67
CA ASP A 77 -5.70 -10.12 8.06
C ASP A 77 -4.83 -10.10 6.78
N ARG A 78 -4.53 -8.90 6.25
CA ARG A 78 -3.64 -8.73 5.09
C ARG A 78 -2.25 -8.31 5.57
N VAL A 79 -1.26 -9.14 5.27
CA VAL A 79 0.14 -8.84 5.57
C VAL A 79 0.89 -8.56 4.28
N VAL A 80 1.70 -7.51 4.29
CA VAL A 80 2.65 -7.26 3.21
C VAL A 80 3.81 -8.23 3.36
N ARG A 81 4.03 -9.04 2.33
CA ARG A 81 5.09 -10.05 2.29
C ARG A 81 6.18 -9.64 1.30
N HIS A 82 7.42 -9.89 1.68
CA HIS A 82 8.59 -9.73 0.81
C HIS A 82 8.83 -11.02 0.02
N ARG A 83 9.02 -10.89 -1.30
CA ARG A 83 9.49 -12.00 -2.16
C ARG A 83 11.00 -12.21 -2.10
N CYS A 84 11.74 -11.15 -1.78
CA CYS A 84 13.20 -11.14 -1.77
C CYS A 84 13.83 -11.60 -0.45
N HIS A 85 13.02 -12.06 0.53
CA HIS A 85 13.45 -12.41 1.90
C HIS A 85 14.20 -11.30 2.68
N ASN A 86 14.29 -10.09 2.14
CA ASN A 86 14.93 -8.94 2.76
C ASN A 86 13.89 -8.00 3.38
N ARG A 87 13.83 -7.97 4.71
CA ARG A 87 12.86 -7.15 5.48
C ARG A 87 13.06 -5.64 5.33
N ARG A 88 14.24 -5.21 4.87
CA ARG A 88 14.57 -3.79 4.64
C ARG A 88 14.23 -3.33 3.22
N CYS A 89 13.82 -4.25 2.35
CA CYS A 89 13.51 -3.94 0.98
C CYS A 89 12.23 -3.09 0.89
N VAL A 90 12.33 -1.97 0.18
CA VAL A 90 11.23 -1.06 -0.13
C VAL A 90 10.85 -1.09 -1.62
N ASN A 91 11.45 -2.00 -2.40
CA ASN A 91 11.14 -2.14 -3.82
C ASN A 91 9.70 -2.67 -3.97
N PRO A 92 8.78 -1.92 -4.61
CA PRO A 92 7.39 -2.34 -4.78
C PRO A 92 7.23 -3.67 -5.54
N ASP A 93 8.11 -3.98 -6.50
CA ASP A 93 8.07 -5.26 -7.23
C ASP A 93 8.32 -6.47 -6.30
N HIS A 94 9.10 -6.25 -5.25
CA HIS A 94 9.41 -7.27 -4.24
C HIS A 94 8.38 -7.35 -3.12
N LEU A 95 7.37 -6.47 -3.11
CA LEU A 95 6.33 -6.38 -2.09
C LEU A 95 5.01 -6.92 -2.64
N ARG A 96 4.32 -7.73 -1.86
CA ARG A 96 2.99 -8.23 -2.22
C ARG A 96 2.05 -8.14 -1.04
N ILE A 97 0.88 -7.56 -1.24
CA ILE A 97 -0.21 -7.67 -0.28
C ILE A 97 -0.74 -9.10 -0.38
N GLY A 98 -0.68 -9.83 0.73
CA GLY A 98 -1.27 -11.15 0.86
C GLY A 98 -2.41 -11.09 1.86
N SER A 99 -3.62 -11.34 1.39
CA SER A 99 -4.73 -11.75 2.26
C SER A 99 -4.77 -13.27 2.32
N GLN A 100 -5.09 -13.88 3.46
CA GLN A 100 -5.42 -15.30 3.48
C GLN A 100 -6.73 -15.63 2.74
N ARG A 101 -7.56 -14.63 2.38
CA ARG A 101 -8.94 -14.86 1.91
C ARG A 101 -9.42 -13.98 0.74
N ASP A 102 -8.54 -13.22 0.09
CA ASP A 102 -8.96 -12.26 -0.95
C ASP A 102 -8.73 -12.79 -2.37
N ASN A 103 -9.74 -13.51 -2.85
CA ASN A 103 -10.03 -13.71 -4.27
C ASN A 103 -11.51 -13.38 -4.54
N LYS A 104 -12.09 -12.46 -3.76
CA LYS A 104 -13.54 -12.27 -3.71
C LYS A 104 -13.93 -10.82 -3.35
N HIS A 105 -13.41 -9.85 -4.08
CA HIS A 105 -14.11 -8.57 -4.27
C HIS A 105 -13.52 -7.81 -5.46
N ASP A 106 -13.74 -8.35 -6.66
CA ASP A 106 -13.68 -7.56 -7.89
C ASP A 106 -15.13 -7.33 -8.30
N ASP A 107 -15.77 -6.39 -7.62
CA ASP A 107 -17.08 -5.83 -7.97
C ASP A 107 -17.06 -4.46 -7.29
N TRP A 108 -16.83 -3.37 -8.04
CA TRP A 108 -17.58 -2.10 -7.94
C TRP A 108 -16.95 -0.82 -8.49
N GLU A 109 -15.78 -0.79 -9.14
CA GLU A 109 -15.25 0.51 -9.62
C GLU A 109 -14.78 0.55 -11.08
N HIS A 110 -15.66 0.11 -11.99
CA HIS A 110 -15.69 0.66 -13.36
C HIS A 110 -17.11 1.12 -13.72
N TRP A 111 -17.72 1.94 -12.85
CA TRP A 111 -18.81 2.85 -13.21
C TRP A 111 -18.23 4.23 -13.56
N ALA A 112 -17.29 4.29 -14.52
CA ALA A 112 -16.69 5.54 -14.97
C ALA A 112 -16.48 5.64 -16.49
N TYR A 113 -17.33 4.97 -17.28
CA TYR A 113 -17.61 5.41 -18.64
C TYR A 113 -19.12 5.44 -18.84
N GLY A 114 -19.66 6.65 -18.76
CA GLY A 114 -21.08 6.93 -18.98
C GLY A 114 -21.55 6.39 -20.34
N THR A 115 -22.63 5.63 -20.31
CA THR A 115 -23.60 5.64 -21.39
C THR A 115 -24.95 5.86 -20.74
N ASP A 116 -25.50 7.01 -21.08
CA ASP A 116 -26.78 7.57 -20.68
C ASP A 116 -27.93 6.59 -21.04
N PRO A 117 -28.88 6.29 -20.15
CA PRO A 117 -30.07 5.52 -20.49
C PRO A 117 -31.18 6.47 -20.97
N ASP A 118 -30.98 7.10 -22.12
CA ASP A 118 -32.07 7.68 -22.90
C ASP A 118 -31.66 7.55 -24.37
N PHE A 119 -32.26 6.58 -25.07
CA PHE A 119 -32.72 6.70 -26.47
C PHE A 119 -33.24 5.34 -26.96
N LEU A 120 -34.57 5.32 -27.08
CA LEU A 120 -35.50 4.36 -27.72
C LEU A 120 -35.91 3.09 -26.98
#